data_AF-A0A1J4J3W3-F1
#
_entry.id   AF-A0A1J4J3W3-F1
#
_cell.length_a   1.000
_cell.length_b   1.000
_cell.length_c   1.000
_cell.angle_alpha   90.00
_cell.angle_beta   90.00
_cell.angle_gamma   90.00
#
_symmetry.space_group_name_H-M   'P 1'
#
loop_
_entity.id
_entity.type
_entity.pdbx_description
1 polymer ?
#
loop_
_entity_poly.entity_id
_entity_poly.type
_entity_poly.pdbx_seq_one_letter_code
_entity_poly.pdbx_strand_id
1 'polypeptide(L)'
;MEKIRRISNPESDQIIQAIFEEANSDVGTWALTSMNNFSSIFPRCSPANARSIVDSIVTQLKDSGKSQTRYKLAQLCSFINHMKLPFFKEAMLPHIMTIQTFCKKYRNEPLGTATCNLLQATFSEESLRFMNKSPPPTYSPNLRHMSPRTVVSSGTTISRTPDF
;
A
#
# COMPACT_ATOMS: atom_id res chain seq x y z
N MET A 1 24.69 16.26 7.41
CA MET A 1 23.80 15.08 7.56
C MET A 1 23.04 15.23 8.87
N GLU A 2 21.82 15.74 8.78
CA GLU A 2 21.01 16.03 9.96
C GLU A 2 20.38 14.74 10.46
N LYS A 3 20.84 14.30 11.65
CA LYS A 3 20.36 13.08 12.31
C LYS A 3 18.98 13.42 12.88
N ILE A 4 17.91 13.16 12.12
CA ILE A 4 16.54 13.27 12.60
C ILE A 4 16.43 12.36 13.83
N ARG A 5 16.45 12.95 15.02
CA ARG A 5 16.19 12.25 16.27
C ARG A 5 14.75 11.77 16.18
N ARG A 6 14.53 10.46 15.99
CA ARG A 6 13.24 9.85 16.26
C ARG A 6 12.89 10.21 17.70
N ILE A 7 11.82 10.96 17.90
CA ILE A 7 11.21 11.11 19.21
C ILE A 7 10.64 9.72 19.51
N SER A 8 11.34 8.96 20.35
CA SER A 8 10.94 7.61 20.73
C SER A 8 9.65 7.72 21.53
N ASN A 9 8.58 7.06 21.09
CA ASN A 9 7.39 6.94 21.92
C ASN A 9 7.51 5.65 22.73
N PRO A 10 7.74 5.73 24.05
CA PRO A 10 8.04 4.57 24.88
C PRO A 10 6.94 3.50 24.82
N GLU A 11 5.70 3.88 24.55
CA GLU A 11 4.58 2.95 24.42
C GLU A 11 4.66 2.12 23.12
N SER A 12 4.90 2.76 21.97
CA SER A 12 5.05 2.02 20.70
C SER A 12 6.31 1.18 20.70
N ASP A 13 7.39 1.66 21.32
CA ASP A 13 8.66 0.94 21.36
C ASP A 13 8.55 -0.37 22.15
N GLN A 14 7.83 -0.38 23.27
CA GLN A 14 7.57 -1.61 24.04
C GLN A 14 6.74 -2.62 23.23
N ILE A 15 5.73 -2.15 22.50
CA ILE A 15 4.90 -3.00 21.64
C ILE A 15 5.75 -3.58 20.50
N ILE A 16 6.55 -2.74 19.83
CA ILE A 16 7.43 -3.14 18.74
C ILE A 16 8.44 -4.19 19.23
N GLN A 17 9.04 -3.95 20.39
CA GLN A 17 9.97 -4.89 21.00
C GLN A 17 9.31 -6.25 21.25
N ALA A 18 8.13 -6.28 21.88
CA ALA A 18 7.40 -7.51 22.12
C ALA A 18 7.03 -8.25 20.82
N ILE A 19 6.63 -7.51 19.77
CA ILE A 19 6.36 -8.08 18.44
C ILE A 19 7.62 -8.77 17.90
N PHE A 20 8.77 -8.13 17.99
CA PHE A 20 10.00 -8.65 17.40
C PHE A 20 10.64 -9.76 18.20
N GLU A 21 10.55 -9.73 19.53
CA GLU A 21 10.98 -10.84 20.38
C GLU A 21 10.24 -12.12 19.99
N GLU A 22 8.92 -12.05 19.82
CA GLU A 22 8.13 -13.21 19.45
C GLU A 22 8.26 -13.60 17.98
N ALA A 23 8.30 -12.63 17.07
CA ALA A 23 8.50 -12.92 15.65
C ALA A 23 9.85 -13.61 15.40
N ASN A 24 10.87 -13.33 16.21
CA ASN A 24 12.19 -13.96 16.11
C ASN A 24 12.33 -15.24 16.92
N SER A 25 11.36 -15.61 17.74
CA SER A 25 11.38 -16.87 18.47
C SER A 25 11.34 -18.05 17.49
N ASP A 26 12.13 -19.09 17.72
CA ASP A 26 12.15 -20.29 16.88
C ASP A 26 10.85 -21.13 17.02
N VAL A 27 9.98 -20.77 17.96
CA VAL A 27 8.73 -21.46 18.23
C VAL A 27 7.63 -21.03 17.25
N GLY A 28 7.09 -22.03 16.53
CA GLY A 28 5.82 -22.07 15.80
C GLY A 28 5.16 -20.75 15.36
N THR A 29 3.85 -20.69 15.50
CA THR A 29 3.00 -19.51 15.24
C THR A 29 3.01 -18.56 16.43
N TRP A 30 2.27 -17.45 16.33
CA TRP A 30 2.03 -16.57 17.48
C TRP A 30 1.34 -17.32 18.63
N ALA A 31 1.80 -17.05 19.85
CA ALA A 31 1.14 -17.48 21.06
C ALA A 31 -0.21 -16.76 21.19
N LEU A 32 -1.23 -17.50 21.64
CA LEU A 32 -2.57 -16.94 21.85
C LEU A 32 -2.54 -15.77 22.83
N THR A 33 -1.73 -15.87 23.89
CA THR A 33 -1.54 -14.80 24.89
C THR A 33 -1.07 -13.51 24.24
N SER A 34 -0.11 -13.58 23.33
CA SER A 34 0.45 -12.42 22.65
C SER A 34 -0.55 -11.79 21.69
N MET A 35 -1.28 -12.61 20.94
CA MET A 35 -2.36 -12.13 20.06
C MET A 35 -3.47 -11.43 20.87
N ASN A 36 -3.85 -11.99 22.01
CA ASN A 36 -4.81 -11.37 22.93
C ASN A 36 -4.27 -10.05 23.48
N ASN A 37 -3.00 -10.00 23.89
CA ASN A 37 -2.37 -8.77 24.35
C ASN A 37 -2.39 -7.69 23.26
N PHE A 38 -1.98 -7.99 22.03
CA PHE A 38 -2.04 -7.02 20.93
C PHE A 38 -3.47 -6.57 20.63
N SER A 39 -4.45 -7.49 20.65
CA SER A 39 -5.85 -7.13 20.43
C SER A 39 -6.40 -6.17 21.50
N SER A 40 -5.85 -6.21 22.72
CA SER A 40 -6.24 -5.33 23.81
C SER A 40 -5.53 -3.97 23.81
N ILE A 41 -4.27 -3.94 23.34
CA ILE A 41 -3.41 -2.75 23.36
C ILE A 41 -3.60 -1.92 22.09
N PHE A 42 -3.58 -2.55 20.92
CA PHE A 42 -3.58 -1.86 19.63
C PHE A 42 -4.78 -0.91 19.42
N PRO A 43 -6.02 -1.23 19.85
CA PRO A 43 -7.15 -0.28 19.79
C PRO A 43 -6.93 1.02 20.56
N ARG A 44 -6.03 1.02 21.54
CA ARG A 44 -5.72 2.18 22.39
C ARG A 44 -4.58 3.02 21.82
N CYS A 45 -3.89 2.53 20.79
CA CYS A 45 -2.81 3.26 20.14
C CYS A 45 -3.33 4.52 19.46
N SER A 46 -2.58 5.61 19.61
CA SER A 46 -2.76 6.79 18.77
C SER A 46 -2.46 6.46 17.30
N PRO A 47 -2.98 7.24 16.33
CA PRO A 47 -2.64 7.07 14.92
C PRO A 47 -1.13 7.10 14.64
N ALA A 48 -0.39 7.93 15.38
CA ALA A 48 1.07 8.02 15.28
C ALA A 48 1.76 6.74 15.76
N ASN A 49 1.28 6.15 16.85
CA ASN A 49 1.82 4.88 17.38
C ASN A 49 1.51 3.71 16.44
N ALA A 50 0.27 3.65 15.95
CA ALA A 50 -0.13 2.64 14.96
C ALA A 50 0.74 2.71 13.70
N ARG A 51 1.02 3.91 13.20
CA ARG A 51 1.95 4.13 12.08
C ARG A 51 3.36 3.68 12.42
N SER A 52 3.90 4.06 13.58
CA SER A 52 5.24 3.65 14.00
C SER A 52 5.40 2.12 14.11
N ILE A 53 4.38 1.43 14.65
CA ILE A 53 4.34 -0.03 14.73
C ILE A 53 4.35 -0.64 13.33
N VAL A 54 3.48 -0.18 12.43
CA VAL A 54 3.38 -0.68 11.06
C VAL A 54 4.67 -0.42 10.27
N ASP A 55 5.23 0.78 10.35
CA ASP A 55 6.51 1.12 9.71
C ASP A 55 7.61 0.16 10.15
N SER A 56 7.67 -0.12 11.45
CA SER A 56 8.65 -1.05 12.02
C SER A 56 8.45 -2.48 11.53
N ILE A 57 7.20 -2.97 11.48
CA ILE A 57 6.87 -4.29 10.93
C ILE A 57 7.31 -4.40 9.47
N VAL A 58 7.02 -3.39 8.64
CA VAL A 58 7.37 -3.39 7.21
C VAL A 58 8.88 -3.32 7.01
N THR A 59 9.60 -2.52 7.80
CA THR A 59 11.07 -2.53 7.82
C THR A 59 11.60 -3.92 8.16
N GLN A 60 11.11 -4.54 9.23
CA GLN A 60 11.56 -5.86 9.65
C GLN A 60 11.21 -6.96 8.63
N LEU A 61 10.09 -6.85 7.93
CA LEU A 61 9.74 -7.75 6.81
C LEU A 61 10.81 -7.72 5.72
N LYS A 62 11.35 -6.55 5.38
CA LYS A 62 12.37 -6.40 4.34
C LYS A 62 13.74 -6.89 4.80
N ASP A 63 14.11 -6.54 6.03
CA ASP A 63 15.47 -6.65 6.54
C ASP A 63 15.73 -8.01 7.20
N SER A 64 14.70 -8.74 7.61
CA SER A 64 14.85 -10.06 8.19
C SER A 64 15.36 -11.08 7.16
N GLY A 65 16.53 -11.66 7.45
CA GLY A 65 17.05 -12.83 6.72
C GLY A 65 16.32 -14.13 7.03
N LYS A 66 15.47 -14.18 8.07
CA LYS A 66 14.73 -15.38 8.48
C LYS A 66 13.34 -15.40 7.84
N SER A 67 13.05 -16.42 7.01
CA SER A 67 11.73 -16.61 6.39
C SER A 67 10.62 -16.83 7.42
N GLN A 68 10.91 -17.47 8.55
CA GLN A 68 9.96 -17.67 9.65
C GLN A 68 9.53 -16.34 10.28
N THR A 69 10.47 -15.44 10.60
CA THR A 69 10.15 -14.10 11.12
C THR A 69 9.25 -13.34 10.16
N ARG A 70 9.56 -13.38 8.86
CA ARG A 70 8.75 -12.71 7.83
C ARG A 70 7.32 -13.27 7.79
N TYR A 71 7.19 -14.60 7.88
CA TYR A 71 5.91 -15.27 7.93
C TYR A 71 5.11 -14.88 9.18
N LYS A 72 5.72 -14.89 10.39
CA LYS A 72 5.05 -14.47 11.63
C LYS A 72 4.58 -13.01 11.55
N LEU A 73 5.40 -12.10 11.03
CA LEU A 73 4.98 -10.70 10.84
C LEU A 73 3.79 -10.57 9.88
N ALA A 74 3.76 -11.35 8.80
CA ALA A 74 2.61 -11.38 7.89
C ALA A 74 1.34 -11.94 8.55
N GLN A 75 1.47 -12.96 9.42
CA GLN A 75 0.35 -13.46 10.23
C GLN A 75 -0.21 -12.38 11.14
N LEU A 76 0.65 -11.59 11.80
CA LEU A 76 0.23 -10.49 12.65
C LEU A 76 -0.53 -9.42 11.86
N CYS A 77 0.00 -9.00 10.70
CA CYS A 77 -0.70 -8.05 9.81
C CYS A 77 -2.09 -8.56 9.40
N SER A 78 -2.18 -9.85 9.04
CA SER A 78 -3.45 -10.48 8.67
C SER A 78 -4.44 -10.50 9.83
N PHE A 79 -3.98 -10.82 11.03
CA PHE A 79 -4.79 -10.81 12.25
C PHE A 79 -5.30 -9.41 12.60
N ILE A 80 -4.42 -8.40 12.63
CA ILE A 80 -4.79 -7.01 12.94
C ILE A 80 -5.84 -6.50 11.93
N ASN A 81 -5.67 -6.84 10.65
CA ASN A 81 -6.65 -6.50 9.61
C ASN A 81 -8.00 -7.19 9.82
N HIS A 82 -7.99 -8.48 10.17
CA HIS A 82 -9.22 -9.25 10.42
C HIS A 82 -10.01 -8.70 11.62
N MET A 83 -9.29 -8.32 12.68
CA MET A 83 -9.86 -7.69 13.88
C MET A 83 -10.33 -6.25 13.64
N LYS A 84 -10.07 -5.68 12.45
CA LYS A 84 -10.42 -4.31 12.08
C LYS A 84 -9.89 -3.27 13.08
N LEU A 85 -8.67 -3.46 13.58
CA LEU A 85 -8.14 -2.55 14.58
C LEU A 85 -7.95 -1.13 13.98
N PRO A 86 -8.23 -0.06 14.74
CA PRO A 86 -8.18 1.32 14.26
C PRO A 86 -6.84 1.69 13.64
N PHE A 87 -6.85 2.59 12.65
CA PHE A 87 -5.67 3.18 11.99
C PHE A 87 -4.74 2.22 11.25
N PHE A 88 -4.88 0.89 11.42
CA PHE A 88 -3.98 -0.09 10.81
C PHE A 88 -3.99 -0.02 9.28
N LYS A 89 -5.19 0.03 8.66
CA LYS A 89 -5.30 0.14 7.20
C LYS A 89 -4.64 1.40 6.68
N GLU A 90 -4.93 2.54 7.29
CA GLU A 90 -4.35 3.84 6.93
C GLU A 90 -2.83 3.87 7.10
N ALA A 91 -2.32 3.20 8.13
CA ALA A 91 -0.89 3.03 8.37
C ALA A 91 -0.23 2.08 7.35
N MET A 92 -0.95 1.08 6.84
CA MET A 92 -0.45 0.11 5.84
C MET A 92 -0.46 0.65 4.41
N LEU A 93 -1.36 1.58 4.06
CA LEU A 93 -1.50 2.13 2.69
C LEU A 93 -0.18 2.63 2.07
N PRO A 94 0.67 3.41 2.77
CA PRO A 94 1.94 3.89 2.22
C PRO A 94 2.92 2.76 1.82
N HIS A 95 2.73 1.55 2.36
CA HIS A 95 3.64 0.42 2.18
C HIS A 95 3.24 -0.55 1.08
N ILE A 96 2.14 -0.30 0.35
CA ILE A 96 1.65 -1.26 -0.65
C ILE A 96 2.70 -1.55 -1.73
N MET A 97 3.37 -0.53 -2.29
CA MET A 97 4.41 -0.72 -3.32
C MET A 97 5.60 -1.52 -2.78
N THR A 98 5.99 -1.24 -1.54
CA THR A 98 7.04 -1.97 -0.82
C THR A 98 6.67 -3.45 -0.69
N ILE A 99 5.44 -3.73 -0.28
CA ILE A 99 4.96 -5.10 -0.09
C ILE A 99 4.79 -5.83 -1.42
N GLN A 100 4.32 -5.17 -2.48
CA GLN A 100 4.28 -5.78 -3.81
C GLN A 100 5.67 -6.16 -4.31
N THR A 101 6.66 -5.29 -4.09
CA THR A 101 8.06 -5.55 -4.46
C THR A 101 8.64 -6.70 -3.65
N PHE A 102 8.38 -6.71 -2.35
CA PHE A 102 8.72 -7.81 -1.45
C PHE A 102 8.12 -9.13 -1.96
N CYS A 103 6.83 -9.14 -2.28
CA CYS A 103 6.14 -10.34 -2.73
C CYS A 103 6.71 -10.87 -4.05
N LYS A 104 7.04 -10.00 -5.01
CA LYS A 104 7.70 -10.41 -6.26
C LYS A 104 9.06 -11.08 -6.00
N LYS A 105 9.85 -10.55 -5.05
CA LYS A 105 11.17 -11.08 -4.71
C LYS A 105 11.10 -12.46 -4.05
N TYR A 106 10.16 -12.67 -3.14
CA TYR A 106 10.16 -13.84 -2.25
C TYR A 106 9.09 -14.89 -2.55
N ARG A 107 8.25 -14.69 -3.58
CA ARG A 107 7.15 -15.62 -3.90
C ARG A 107 7.59 -17.08 -4.08
N ASN A 108 8.80 -17.29 -4.59
CA ASN A 108 9.30 -18.63 -4.93
C ASN A 108 9.96 -19.35 -3.74
N GLU A 109 10.04 -18.73 -2.55
CA GLU A 109 10.53 -19.40 -1.34
C GLU A 109 9.42 -20.27 -0.71
N PRO A 110 9.75 -21.38 -0.02
CA PRO A 110 8.76 -22.27 0.61
C PRO A 110 7.75 -21.55 1.52
N LEU A 111 8.24 -20.68 2.43
CA LEU A 111 7.38 -19.82 3.28
C LEU A 111 7.01 -18.49 2.62
N GLY A 112 7.67 -18.16 1.52
CA GLY A 112 7.48 -16.89 0.82
C GLY A 112 6.11 -16.77 0.19
N THR A 113 5.60 -17.83 -0.46
CA THR A 113 4.23 -17.82 -1.01
C THR A 113 3.18 -17.55 0.07
N ALA A 114 3.24 -18.26 1.20
CA ALA A 114 2.29 -18.09 2.30
C ALA A 114 2.36 -16.67 2.90
N THR A 115 3.58 -16.16 3.08
CA THR A 115 3.84 -14.78 3.54
C THR A 115 3.19 -13.77 2.58
N CYS A 116 3.40 -13.93 1.27
CA CYS A 116 2.84 -13.04 0.26
C CYS A 116 1.32 -13.06 0.26
N ASN A 117 0.70 -14.23 0.40
CA ASN A 117 -0.75 -14.37 0.41
C ASN A 117 -1.37 -13.65 1.62
N LEU A 118 -0.78 -13.77 2.81
CA LEU A 118 -1.22 -13.07 4.02
C LEU A 118 -1.12 -11.54 3.87
N LEU A 119 0.00 -11.06 3.35
CA LEU A 119 0.22 -9.64 3.11
C LEU A 119 -0.73 -9.09 2.03
N GLN A 120 -0.96 -9.83 0.94
CA GLN A 120 -1.90 -9.43 -0.10
C GLN A 120 -3.34 -9.40 0.40
N ALA A 121 -3.75 -10.39 1.21
CA ALA A 121 -5.08 -10.41 1.84
C ALA A 121 -5.30 -9.27 2.84
N THR A 122 -4.22 -8.62 3.31
CA THR A 122 -4.30 -7.43 4.15
C THR A 122 -4.81 -6.21 3.37
N PHE A 123 -4.61 -6.20 2.05
CA PHE A 123 -5.10 -5.15 1.15
C PHE A 123 -6.37 -5.63 0.46
N SER A 124 -7.44 -4.82 0.46
CA SER A 124 -8.59 -5.14 -0.36
C SER A 124 -8.25 -4.98 -1.85
N GLU A 125 -8.96 -5.69 -2.73
CA GLU A 125 -8.89 -5.43 -4.17
C GLU A 125 -9.13 -3.95 -4.49
N GLU A 126 -10.00 -3.30 -3.72
CA GLU A 126 -10.32 -1.89 -3.86
C GLU A 126 -9.10 -0.98 -3.59
N SER A 127 -8.33 -1.23 -2.52
CA SER A 127 -7.08 -0.52 -2.25
C SER A 127 -6.02 -0.73 -3.35
N LEU A 128 -6.01 -1.91 -3.98
CA LEU A 128 -5.14 -2.20 -5.14
C LEU A 128 -5.63 -1.50 -6.42
N ARG A 129 -6.95 -1.38 -6.61
CA ARG A 129 -7.58 -0.72 -7.77
C ARG A 129 -7.44 0.80 -7.72
N PHE A 130 -7.54 1.43 -6.55
CA PHE A 130 -7.39 2.89 -6.41
C PHE A 130 -6.00 3.40 -6.79
N MET A 131 -4.96 2.60 -6.59
CA MET A 131 -3.59 2.99 -6.94
C MET A 131 -3.18 2.67 -8.39
N ASN A 132 -3.84 1.68 -9.03
CA ASN A 132 -3.62 1.37 -10.45
C ASN A 132 -4.43 2.26 -11.40
N LYS A 133 -5.25 3.19 -10.87
CA LYS A 133 -5.78 4.28 -11.68
C LYS A 133 -4.66 5.29 -11.90
N SER A 134 -4.05 5.24 -13.09
CA SER A 134 -3.31 6.38 -13.62
C SER A 134 -4.16 7.64 -13.44
N PRO A 135 -3.56 8.81 -13.11
CA PRO A 135 -4.31 10.05 -13.08
C PRO A 135 -5.09 10.18 -14.41
N PRO A 136 -6.35 10.62 -14.38
CA PRO A 136 -7.07 10.89 -15.62
C PRO A 136 -6.17 11.81 -16.45
N PRO A 137 -6.02 11.58 -17.77
CA PRO A 137 -5.19 12.44 -18.60
C PRO A 137 -5.64 13.88 -18.35
N THR A 138 -4.74 14.70 -17.82
CA THR A 138 -4.96 16.14 -17.72
C THR A 138 -5.26 16.61 -19.12
N TYR A 139 -6.52 16.96 -19.36
CA TYR A 139 -6.95 17.58 -20.59
C TYR A 139 -6.31 18.96 -20.61
N SER A 140 -5.08 19.05 -21.12
CA SER A 140 -4.50 20.33 -21.51
C SER A 140 -5.30 20.78 -22.72
N PRO A 141 -6.12 21.85 -22.63
CA PRO A 141 -6.78 22.37 -23.80
C PRO A 141 -5.66 22.92 -24.69
N ASN A 142 -5.36 22.18 -25.75
CA ASN A 142 -4.51 22.68 -26.82
C ASN A 142 -5.13 24.00 -27.31
N LEU A 143 -4.50 25.12 -26.93
CA LEU A 143 -4.58 26.39 -27.62
C LEU A 143 -4.10 26.12 -29.05
N ARG A 144 -5.02 25.70 -29.92
CA ARG A 144 -4.80 25.73 -31.36
C ARG A 144 -4.70 27.20 -31.73
N HIS A 145 -3.47 27.67 -31.87
CA HIS A 145 -3.17 28.83 -32.69
C HIS A 145 -3.86 28.64 -34.05
N MET A 146 -4.92 29.40 -34.28
CA MET A 146 -5.50 29.53 -35.61
C MET A 146 -4.53 30.35 -36.45
N SER A 147 -3.77 29.69 -37.31
CA SER A 147 -3.17 30.35 -38.48
C SER A 147 -4.25 30.44 -39.57
N PRO A 148 -4.52 31.64 -40.11
CA PRO A 148 -5.51 31.80 -41.17
C PRO A 148 -4.97 31.19 -42.46
N ARG A 149 -5.70 30.24 -43.06
CA ARG A 149 -5.44 29.77 -44.42
C ARG A 149 -6.39 30.44 -45.40
N THR A 150 -5.74 31.07 -46.37
CA THR A 150 -6.20 31.81 -47.54
C THR A 150 -7.25 31.05 -48.36
N VAL A 151 -8.26 31.80 -48.77
CA VAL A 151 -9.30 31.44 -49.73
C VAL A 151 -8.67 31.23 -51.11
N VAL A 152 -8.93 30.08 -51.74
CA VAL A 152 -8.83 29.96 -53.20
C VAL A 152 -10.08 29.27 -53.74
N SER A 153 -10.78 30.05 -54.54
CA SER A 153 -11.99 29.75 -55.30
C SER A 153 -11.69 28.84 -56.48
N SER A 154 -12.55 27.87 -56.76
CA SER A 154 -12.76 27.27 -58.09
C SER A 154 -14.13 26.58 -58.10
N GLY A 155 -15.06 27.15 -58.85
CA GLY A 155 -16.45 26.70 -58.93
C GLY A 155 -16.67 25.50 -59.86
N THR A 156 -17.92 25.04 -59.91
CA THR A 156 -18.68 24.78 -61.15
C THR A 156 -20.16 24.59 -60.78
N THR A 157 -21.00 25.34 -61.48
CA THR A 157 -22.46 25.45 -61.39
C THR A 157 -23.16 24.31 -62.12
N ILE A 158 -24.25 23.74 -61.57
CA ILE A 158 -25.35 23.17 -62.38
C ILE A 158 -26.72 23.48 -61.75
N SER A 159 -27.39 24.44 -62.38
CA SER A 159 -28.80 24.56 -62.76
C SER A 159 -29.91 23.84 -61.99
N ARG A 160 -30.84 24.64 -61.44
CA ARG A 160 -32.29 24.31 -61.40
C ARG A 160 -33.09 25.51 -61.88
N THR A 161 -33.82 25.33 -62.97
CA THR A 161 -34.91 26.17 -63.47
C THR A 161 -36.25 25.50 -63.13
N PRO A 162 -37.39 26.15 -63.39
CA PRO A 162 -38.17 26.93 -62.43
C PRO A 162 -39.51 26.23 -62.14
N ASP A 163 -40.39 26.81 -61.33
CA ASP A 163 -41.83 26.83 -61.62
C ASP A 163 -42.60 27.68 -60.57
N PHE A 164 -43.34 28.65 -61.12
CA PHE A 164 -44.38 29.55 -60.59
C PHE A 164 -44.02 30.66 -59.58
#